data_AF-R5LG78-F1
#
_entry.id   AF-R5LG78-F1
#
_cell.length_a   1.000
_cell.length_b   1.000
_cell.length_c   1.000
_cell.angle_alpha   90.00
_cell.angle_beta   90.00
_cell.angle_gamma   90.00
#
_symmetry.space_group_name_H-M   'P 1'
#
loop_
_entity.id
_entity.type
_entity.pdbx_description
1 polymer ?
#
loop_
_entity_poly.entity_id
_entity_poly.type
_entity_poly.pdbx_seq_one_letter_code
_entity_poly.pdbx_strand_id
1 'polypeptide(L)'
;MDQIKIGGFIAEERKRKGYTQKILSEKLGISDKTISKWERGNGFPEVSLLIPLCSELDITVNELLSGERVSEEQYRKKAEENMVNLVKEAQENKKKIILSVMVGILTILATVPLFMVAGMFDMRTGVRITFIAIGIVVLIIGIAVACIMDREAGAFECPECHERFIPDMKSYIMGAHTLTKRKLTCPKCGAHRYCKKVLTK
;
A
#
# COMPACT_ATOMS: atom_id res chain seq x y z
N MET A 1 -8.00 -20.57 14.54
CA MET A 1 -9.45 -20.53 14.26
C MET A 1 -10.15 -20.73 15.59
N ASP A 2 -10.90 -19.73 16.04
CA ASP A 2 -11.48 -19.69 17.38
C ASP A 2 -12.82 -20.45 17.38
N GLN A 3 -12.81 -21.70 17.89
CA GLN A 3 -14.00 -22.54 17.91
C GLN A 3 -15.08 -22.00 18.85
N ILE A 4 -14.70 -21.25 19.89
CA ILE A 4 -15.66 -20.64 20.81
C ILE A 4 -16.40 -19.52 20.09
N LYS A 5 -15.67 -18.66 19.37
CA LYS A 5 -16.27 -17.59 18.54
C LYS A 5 -17.23 -18.18 17.50
N ILE A 6 -16.79 -19.21 16.78
CA ILE A 6 -17.61 -19.84 15.73
C ILE A 6 -18.83 -20.55 16.33
N GLY A 7 -18.66 -21.26 17.45
CA GLY A 7 -19.78 -21.87 18.16
C GLY A 7 -20.82 -20.84 18.60
N GLY A 8 -20.36 -19.71 19.15
CA GLY A 8 -21.21 -18.57 19.47
C GLY A 8 -21.96 -18.04 18.25
N PHE A 9 -21.27 -17.90 17.13
CA PHE A 9 -21.85 -17.46 15.86
C PHE A 9 -22.91 -18.44 15.34
N ILE A 10 -22.65 -19.75 15.32
CA ILE A 10 -23.65 -20.78 14.96
C ILE A 10 -24.90 -20.67 15.84
N ALA A 11 -24.72 -20.47 17.15
CA ALA A 11 -25.83 -20.33 18.09
C ALA A 11 -26.65 -19.05 17.83
N GLU A 12 -25.99 -17.94 17.52
CA GLU A 12 -26.62 -16.67 17.18
C GLU A 12 -27.43 -16.78 15.88
N GLU A 13 -26.82 -17.31 14.82
CA GLU A 13 -27.44 -17.48 13.50
C GLU A 13 -28.63 -18.43 13.56
N ARG A 14 -28.51 -19.53 14.32
CA ARG A 14 -29.63 -20.46 14.59
C ARG A 14 -30.79 -19.75 15.28
N LYS A 15 -30.50 -18.96 16.33
CA LYS A 15 -31.52 -18.19 17.05
C LYS A 15 -32.17 -17.14 16.17
N ARG A 16 -31.42 -16.50 15.25
CA ARG A 16 -31.98 -15.53 14.29
C ARG A 16 -32.98 -16.19 13.34
N LYS A 17 -32.77 -17.46 12.94
CA LYS A 17 -33.75 -18.25 12.18
C LYS A 17 -34.93 -18.76 13.02
N GLY A 18 -34.94 -18.52 14.34
CA GLY A 18 -35.97 -19.01 15.26
C GLY A 18 -35.89 -20.51 15.55
N TYR A 19 -34.76 -21.16 15.24
CA TYR A 19 -34.60 -22.60 15.42
C TYR A 19 -34.18 -22.95 16.83
N THR A 20 -34.69 -24.07 17.35
CA THR A 20 -34.09 -24.77 18.49
C THR A 20 -32.92 -25.64 18.00
N GLN A 21 -32.05 -26.10 18.90
CA GLN A 21 -30.97 -27.02 18.54
C GLN A 21 -31.51 -28.30 17.87
N LYS A 22 -32.68 -28.78 18.32
CA LYS A 22 -33.39 -29.92 17.74
C LYS A 22 -33.85 -29.69 16.31
N ILE A 23 -34.43 -28.52 16.02
CA ILE A 23 -34.88 -28.17 14.66
C ILE A 23 -33.69 -28.12 13.69
N LEU A 24 -32.59 -27.48 14.08
CA LEU A 24 -31.40 -27.41 13.24
C LEU A 24 -30.77 -28.81 13.04
N SER A 25 -30.75 -29.64 14.07
CA SER A 25 -30.19 -30.99 13.96
C SER A 25 -31.03 -31.90 13.07
N GLU A 26 -32.36 -31.80 13.12
CA GLU A 26 -33.28 -32.52 12.24
C GLU A 26 -33.07 -32.14 10.76
N LYS A 27 -32.93 -30.84 10.48
CA LYS A 27 -32.63 -30.32 9.13
C LYS A 27 -31.31 -30.80 8.57
N LEU A 28 -30.31 -30.99 9.43
CA LEU A 28 -28.98 -31.47 9.06
C LEU A 28 -28.82 -33.00 9.15
N GLY A 29 -29.84 -33.73 9.60
CA GLY A 29 -29.80 -35.19 9.74
C GLY A 29 -28.83 -35.69 10.82
N ILE A 30 -28.62 -34.91 11.89
CA ILE A 30 -27.68 -35.23 12.98
C ILE A 30 -28.35 -35.12 14.36
N SER A 31 -27.65 -35.49 15.43
CA SER A 31 -28.13 -35.30 16.80
C SER A 31 -28.02 -33.84 17.25
N ASP A 32 -29.03 -33.37 17.98
CA ASP A 32 -29.05 -32.13 18.75
C ASP A 32 -27.82 -31.95 19.68
N LYS A 33 -27.31 -33.04 20.25
CA LYS A 33 -26.06 -33.04 21.04
C LYS A 33 -24.85 -32.59 20.22
N THR A 34 -24.83 -32.88 18.92
CA THR A 34 -23.76 -32.46 18.01
C THR A 34 -23.81 -30.94 17.81
N ILE A 35 -24.99 -30.37 17.59
CA ILE A 35 -25.19 -28.91 17.54
C ILE A 35 -24.73 -28.26 18.85
N SER A 36 -25.16 -28.80 20.00
CA SER A 36 -24.75 -28.31 21.32
C SER A 36 -23.24 -28.37 21.57
N LYS A 37 -22.52 -29.34 20.99
CA LYS A 37 -21.06 -29.39 21.05
C LYS A 37 -20.43 -28.27 20.23
N TRP A 38 -20.89 -28.06 18.99
CA TRP A 38 -20.41 -26.97 18.15
C TRP A 38 -20.65 -25.60 18.78
N GLU A 39 -21.87 -25.36 19.28
CA GLU A 39 -22.23 -24.06 19.89
C GLU A 39 -21.41 -23.74 21.15
N ARG A 40 -20.91 -24.75 21.86
CA ARG A 40 -20.03 -24.59 23.03
C ARG A 40 -18.54 -24.55 22.67
N GLY A 41 -18.19 -24.59 21.39
CA GLY A 41 -16.81 -24.65 20.92
C GLY A 41 -16.08 -25.97 21.21
N ASN A 42 -16.81 -27.03 21.56
CA ASN A 42 -16.26 -28.35 21.90
C ASN A 42 -16.27 -29.30 20.69
N GLY A 43 -15.90 -28.79 19.52
CA GLY A 43 -15.94 -29.48 18.24
C GLY A 43 -16.35 -28.55 17.11
N PHE A 44 -16.25 -29.06 15.88
CA PHE A 44 -16.51 -28.30 14.66
C PHE A 44 -17.28 -29.17 13.66
N PRO A 45 -18.13 -28.60 12.78
CA PRO A 45 -18.81 -29.36 11.75
C PRO A 45 -17.82 -30.07 10.81
N GLU A 46 -18.11 -31.32 10.47
CA GLU A 46 -17.36 -32.04 9.46
C GLU A 46 -17.51 -31.36 8.09
N VAL A 47 -16.54 -31.58 7.19
CA VAL A 47 -16.52 -30.93 5.87
C VAL A 47 -17.80 -31.18 5.08
N SER A 48 -18.38 -32.38 5.20
CA SER A 48 -19.66 -32.76 4.59
C SER A 48 -20.85 -31.94 5.09
N LEU A 49 -20.78 -31.43 6.33
CA LEU A 49 -21.83 -30.66 6.99
C LEU A 49 -21.63 -29.15 6.86
N LEU A 50 -20.49 -28.68 6.35
CA LEU A 50 -20.23 -27.24 6.18
C LEU A 50 -21.22 -26.59 5.21
N ILE A 51 -21.37 -27.13 4.01
CA ILE A 51 -22.28 -26.57 3.01
C ILE A 51 -23.75 -26.66 3.47
N PRO A 52 -24.25 -27.82 3.96
CA PRO A 52 -25.61 -27.91 4.50
C PRO A 52 -25.89 -26.94 5.65
N LEU A 53 -24.96 -26.81 6.61
CA LEU A 53 -25.10 -25.88 7.73
C LEU A 53 -25.15 -24.43 7.27
N CYS A 54 -24.24 -24.05 6.36
CA CYS A 54 -24.20 -22.71 5.77
C CYS A 54 -25.50 -22.39 5.02
N SER A 55 -26.00 -23.31 4.21
CA SER A 55 -27.27 -23.15 3.48
C SER A 55 -28.47 -23.01 4.43
N GLU A 56 -28.52 -23.79 5.51
CA GLU A 56 -29.63 -23.75 6.47
C GLU A 56 -29.62 -22.46 7.32
N LEU A 57 -28.44 -21.99 7.71
CA LEU A 57 -28.27 -20.76 8.47
C LEU A 57 -28.20 -19.49 7.61
N ASP A 58 -28.18 -19.65 6.29
CA ASP A 58 -28.12 -18.56 5.30
C ASP A 58 -26.86 -17.69 5.45
N ILE A 59 -25.72 -18.37 5.66
CA ILE A 59 -24.38 -17.79 5.80
C ILE A 59 -23.44 -18.41 4.78
N THR A 60 -22.39 -17.70 4.41
CA THR A 60 -21.29 -18.26 3.62
C THR A 60 -20.35 -19.09 4.50
N VAL A 61 -19.57 -19.98 3.86
CA VAL A 61 -18.51 -20.72 4.57
C VAL A 61 -17.51 -19.74 5.19
N ASN A 62 -17.19 -18.63 4.52
CA ASN A 62 -16.28 -17.63 5.06
C ASN A 62 -16.81 -17.02 6.37
N GLU A 63 -18.09 -16.65 6.42
CA GLU A 63 -18.75 -16.14 7.64
C GLU A 63 -18.74 -17.16 8.78
N LEU A 64 -18.99 -18.44 8.46
CA LEU A 64 -18.90 -19.52 9.43
C LEU A 64 -17.48 -19.66 10.00
N LEU A 65 -16.45 -19.58 9.15
CA LEU A 65 -15.04 -19.72 9.55
C LEU A 65 -14.51 -18.47 10.28
N SER A 66 -15.02 -17.27 9.96
CA SER A 66 -14.69 -16.01 10.65
C SER A 66 -15.46 -15.83 11.96
N GLY A 67 -16.55 -16.58 12.15
CA GLY A 67 -17.43 -16.51 13.32
C GLY A 67 -18.14 -15.16 13.43
N GLU A 68 -18.41 -14.50 12.30
CA GLU A 68 -19.10 -13.22 12.23
C GLU A 68 -19.72 -13.05 10.84
N ARG A 69 -20.91 -12.42 10.81
CA ARG A 69 -21.51 -11.93 9.56
C ARG A 69 -20.55 -10.95 8.91
N VAL A 70 -20.21 -11.20 7.66
CA VAL A 70 -19.49 -10.20 6.85
C VAL A 70 -20.58 -9.32 6.29
N SER A 71 -20.85 -8.18 6.93
CA SER A 71 -21.91 -7.30 6.42
C SER A 71 -21.47 -6.76 5.05
N GLU A 72 -22.35 -6.85 4.05
CA GLU A 72 -22.11 -6.24 2.74
C GLU A 72 -21.75 -4.75 2.87
N GLU A 73 -22.33 -4.07 3.88
CA GLU A 73 -22.02 -2.69 4.21
C GLU A 73 -20.57 -2.50 4.70
N GLN A 74 -20.03 -3.41 5.52
CA GLN A 74 -18.64 -3.38 5.98
C GLN A 74 -17.67 -3.66 4.83
N TYR A 75 -18.00 -4.61 3.94
CA TYR A 75 -17.20 -4.85 2.74
C TYR A 75 -17.17 -3.61 1.85
N ARG A 76 -18.33 -2.97 1.62
CA ARG A 76 -18.45 -1.76 0.80
C ARG A 76 -17.70 -0.58 1.41
N LYS A 77 -17.85 -0.33 2.72
CA LYS A 77 -17.08 0.71 3.44
C LYS A 77 -15.57 0.48 3.33
N LYS A 78 -15.10 -0.75 3.52
CA LYS A 78 -13.66 -1.07 3.42
C LYS A 78 -13.14 -0.89 1.99
N ALA A 79 -13.93 -1.24 0.98
CA ALA A 79 -13.59 -0.98 -0.42
C ALA A 79 -13.55 0.53 -0.74
N GLU A 80 -14.53 1.29 -0.25
CA GLU A 80 -14.58 2.76 -0.36
C GLU A 80 -13.38 3.42 0.32
N GLU A 81 -13.06 3.03 1.56
CA GLU A 81 -11.89 3.51 2.30
C GLU A 81 -10.58 3.21 1.58
N ASN A 82 -10.40 1.98 1.08
CA ASN A 82 -9.22 1.61 0.30
C ASN A 82 -9.10 2.46 -0.97
N MET A 83 -10.21 2.71 -1.68
CA MET A 83 -10.22 3.55 -2.87
C MET A 83 -9.84 5.00 -2.53
N VAL A 84 -10.41 5.57 -1.46
CA VAL A 84 -10.09 6.92 -1.00
C VAL A 84 -8.61 7.03 -0.61
N ASN A 85 -8.06 6.03 0.07
CA ASN A 85 -6.65 6.02 0.47
C ASN A 85 -5.71 5.98 -0.74
N LEU A 86 -6.01 5.17 -1.76
CA LEU A 86 -5.23 5.14 -3.00
C LEU A 86 -5.26 6.48 -3.75
N VAL A 87 -6.43 7.14 -3.80
CA VAL A 87 -6.56 8.46 -4.43
C VAL A 87 -5.77 9.52 -3.64
N LYS A 88 -5.87 9.51 -2.31
CA LYS A 88 -5.10 10.43 -1.44
C LYS A 88 -3.60 10.23 -1.61
N GLU A 89 -3.11 8.98 -1.59
CA GLU A 89 -1.69 8.67 -1.80
C GLU A 89 -1.21 9.19 -3.16
N ALA A 90 -1.98 8.95 -4.23
CA ALA A 90 -1.63 9.44 -5.56
C ALA A 90 -1.59 10.98 -5.63
N GLN A 91 -2.52 11.66 -4.95
CA GLN A 91 -2.53 13.12 -4.86
C GLN A 91 -1.34 13.67 -4.09
N GLU A 92 -0.97 13.08 -2.95
CA GLU A 92 0.20 13.47 -2.16
C GLU A 92 1.50 13.27 -2.94
N ASN A 93 1.66 12.11 -3.60
CA ASN A 93 2.82 11.84 -4.42
C ASN A 93 2.91 12.79 -5.63
N LYS A 94 1.77 13.16 -6.24
CA LYS A 94 1.73 14.19 -7.29
C LYS A 94 2.21 15.56 -6.76
N LYS A 95 1.77 15.97 -5.56
CA LYS A 95 2.25 17.20 -4.92
C LYS A 95 3.76 17.18 -4.67
N LYS A 96 4.31 16.05 -4.22
CA LYS A 96 5.76 15.89 -4.00
C LYS A 96 6.56 16.05 -5.30
N ILE A 97 6.09 15.49 -6.43
CA ILE A 97 6.72 15.68 -7.75
C ILE A 97 6.69 17.15 -8.19
N ILE A 98 5.54 17.83 -8.03
CA ILE A 98 5.45 19.25 -8.38
C ILE A 98 6.43 20.07 -7.54
N LEU A 99 6.51 19.78 -6.23
CA LEU A 99 7.39 20.48 -5.31
C LEU A 99 8.87 20.19 -5.60
N SER A 100 9.24 18.97 -6.00
CA SER A 100 10.63 18.64 -6.40
C SER A 100 11.05 19.42 -7.64
N VAL A 101 10.17 19.57 -8.63
CA VAL A 101 10.41 20.39 -9.83
C VAL A 101 10.57 21.87 -9.47
N MET A 102 9.70 22.40 -8.59
CA MET A 102 9.80 23.78 -8.11
C MET A 102 11.13 24.04 -7.39
N VAL A 103 11.56 23.14 -6.50
CA VAL A 103 12.86 23.24 -5.82
C VAL A 103 14.01 23.21 -6.83
N GLY A 104 13.94 22.35 -7.85
CA GLY A 104 14.93 22.32 -8.93
C GLY A 104 15.05 23.66 -9.66
N ILE A 105 13.92 24.27 -10.04
CA ILE A 105 13.88 25.57 -10.71
C ILE A 105 14.45 26.67 -9.81
N LEU A 106 14.02 26.74 -8.54
CA LEU A 106 14.51 27.73 -7.58
C LEU A 106 16.01 27.57 -7.32
N THR A 107 16.52 26.34 -7.29
CA THR A 107 17.96 26.06 -7.16
C THR A 107 18.73 26.62 -8.35
N ILE A 108 18.25 26.43 -9.58
CA ILE A 108 18.89 27.00 -10.78
C ILE A 108 18.87 28.53 -10.73
N LEU A 109 17.72 29.13 -10.40
CA LEU A 109 17.57 30.59 -10.29
C LEU A 109 18.47 31.20 -9.20
N ALA A 110 18.74 30.49 -8.11
CA ALA A 110 19.65 30.95 -7.06
C ALA A 110 21.13 30.78 -7.44
N THR A 111 21.50 29.67 -8.08
CA THR A 111 22.89 29.28 -8.35
C THR A 111 23.48 29.95 -9.59
N VAL A 112 22.71 30.06 -10.67
CA VAL A 112 23.20 30.62 -11.95
C VAL A 112 23.70 32.07 -11.80
N PRO A 113 22.98 33.01 -11.15
CA PRO A 113 23.48 34.36 -10.94
C PRO A 113 24.76 34.41 -10.10
N LEU A 114 24.91 33.54 -9.09
CA LEU A 114 26.13 33.49 -8.28
C LEU A 114 27.36 33.15 -9.12
N PHE A 115 27.23 32.17 -10.02
CA PHE A 115 28.32 31.79 -10.94
C PHE A 115 28.56 32.85 -12.02
N MET A 116 27.50 33.47 -12.56
CA MET A 116 27.65 34.56 -13.53
C MET A 116 28.38 35.76 -12.92
N VAL A 117 27.98 36.20 -11.72
CA VAL A 117 28.63 37.33 -11.02
C VAL A 117 30.10 37.03 -10.74
N ALA A 118 30.41 35.81 -10.27
CA ALA A 118 31.79 35.41 -9.99
C ALA A 118 32.68 35.33 -11.24
N GLY A 119 32.11 35.15 -12.44
CA GLY A 119 32.84 35.02 -13.69
C GLY A 119 32.91 36.30 -14.53
N MET A 120 31.88 37.16 -14.47
CA MET A 120 31.77 38.35 -15.33
C MET A 120 32.37 39.62 -14.72
N PHE A 121 32.48 39.70 -13.39
CA PHE A 121 32.93 40.91 -12.71
C PHE A 121 34.35 40.77 -12.16
N ASP A 122 35.15 41.82 -12.29
CA ASP A 122 36.45 41.91 -11.62
C ASP A 122 36.25 42.14 -10.11
N MET A 123 36.75 41.21 -9.32
CA MET A 123 36.58 41.21 -7.86
C MET A 123 37.76 40.51 -7.18
N ARG A 124 38.01 40.88 -5.92
CA ARG A 124 39.11 40.32 -5.12
C ARG A 124 39.00 38.79 -5.05
N THR A 125 40.12 38.08 -5.22
CA THR A 125 40.18 36.60 -5.30
C THR A 125 39.41 35.90 -4.16
N GLY A 126 39.55 36.39 -2.93
CA GLY A 126 38.83 35.82 -1.78
C GLY A 126 37.30 35.92 -1.92
N VAL A 127 36.78 37.05 -2.38
CA VAL A 127 35.34 37.23 -2.59
C VAL A 127 34.84 36.30 -3.69
N ARG A 128 35.59 36.17 -4.79
CA ARG A 128 35.24 35.24 -5.89
C ARG A 128 35.12 33.80 -5.41
N ILE A 129 36.09 33.33 -4.61
CA ILE A 129 36.08 31.98 -4.04
C ILE A 129 34.85 31.79 -3.14
N THR A 130 34.48 32.79 -2.33
CA THR A 130 33.29 32.72 -1.48
C THR A 130 31.99 32.56 -2.28
N PHE A 131 31.81 33.34 -3.36
CA PHE A 131 30.62 33.20 -4.23
C PHE A 131 30.53 31.81 -4.86
N ILE A 132 31.66 31.29 -5.36
CA ILE A 132 31.73 29.94 -5.94
C ILE A 132 31.39 28.88 -4.88
N ALA A 133 31.96 28.99 -3.67
CA ALA A 133 31.70 28.06 -2.58
C ALA A 133 30.22 28.05 -2.17
N ILE A 134 29.60 29.22 -2.01
CA ILE A 134 28.17 29.35 -1.71
C ILE A 134 27.33 28.73 -2.84
N GLY A 135 27.66 29.04 -4.09
CA GLY A 135 26.97 28.48 -5.26
C GLY A 135 27.01 26.95 -5.30
N ILE A 136 28.16 26.35 -5.02
CA ILE A 136 28.32 24.88 -4.96
C ILE A 136 27.48 24.28 -3.83
N VAL A 137 27.51 24.87 -2.63
CA VAL A 137 26.74 24.37 -1.49
C VAL A 137 25.24 24.42 -1.76
N VAL A 138 24.73 25.55 -2.28
CA VAL A 138 23.31 25.70 -2.63
C VAL A 138 22.92 24.70 -3.73
N LEU A 139 23.77 24.50 -4.74
CA LEU A 139 23.53 23.55 -5.82
C LEU A 139 23.42 22.11 -5.29
N ILE A 140 24.36 21.68 -4.44
CA ILE A 140 24.38 20.32 -3.88
C ILE A 140 23.13 20.08 -3.02
N ILE A 141 22.81 21.01 -2.12
CA ILE A 141 21.65 20.88 -1.23
C ILE A 141 20.35 20.86 -2.04
N GLY A 142 20.19 21.77 -3.00
CA GLY A 142 19.01 21.85 -3.84
C GLY A 142 18.78 20.59 -4.67
N ILE A 143 19.84 20.06 -5.31
CA ILE A 143 19.77 18.79 -6.06
C ILE A 143 19.44 17.62 -5.13
N ALA A 144 20.06 17.55 -3.95
CA ALA A 144 19.81 16.47 -2.99
C ALA A 144 18.34 16.45 -2.54
N VAL A 145 17.79 17.60 -2.15
CA VAL A 145 16.38 17.73 -1.75
C VAL A 145 15.45 17.35 -2.89
N ALA A 146 15.67 17.89 -4.10
CA ALA A 146 14.86 17.55 -5.27
C ALA A 146 14.88 16.04 -5.58
N CYS A 147 16.05 15.40 -5.48
CA CYS A 147 16.20 13.96 -5.70
C CYS A 147 15.49 13.13 -4.64
N ILE A 148 15.60 13.49 -3.35
CA ILE A 148 14.91 12.80 -2.25
C ILE A 148 13.40 12.86 -2.46
N MET A 149 12.88 14.06 -2.73
CA MET A 149 11.44 14.27 -2.90
C MET A 149 10.88 13.52 -4.11
N ASP A 150 11.57 13.54 -5.26
CA ASP A 150 11.12 12.81 -6.44
C ASP A 150 11.20 11.28 -6.22
N ARG A 151 12.29 10.79 -5.61
CA ARG A 151 12.48 9.37 -5.30
C ARG A 151 11.34 8.83 -4.42
N GLU A 152 10.98 9.57 -3.37
CA GLU A 152 9.94 9.18 -2.41
C GLU A 152 8.51 9.36 -2.92
N ALA A 153 8.32 10.11 -4.01
CA ALA A 153 7.02 10.34 -4.61
C ALA A 153 6.58 9.11 -5.41
N GLY A 154 5.91 8.15 -4.77
CA GLY A 154 5.43 6.91 -5.40
C GLY A 154 6.52 5.83 -5.48
N ALA A 155 6.39 4.92 -6.45
CA ALA A 155 7.26 3.75 -6.63
C ALA A 155 7.64 3.54 -8.11
N PHE A 156 8.51 2.57 -8.36
CA PHE A 156 8.84 2.09 -9.70
C PHE A 156 8.32 0.68 -9.90
N GLU A 157 7.63 0.44 -11.00
CA GLU A 157 7.09 -0.87 -11.36
C GLU A 157 8.03 -1.61 -12.33
N CYS A 158 8.36 -2.86 -11.98
CA CYS A 158 9.16 -3.74 -12.83
C CYS A 158 8.34 -4.26 -14.01
N PRO A 159 8.81 -4.18 -15.27
CA PRO A 159 8.07 -4.67 -16.42
C PRO A 159 7.99 -6.21 -16.52
N GLU A 160 8.86 -6.94 -15.82
CA GLU A 160 8.93 -8.41 -15.89
C GLU A 160 8.04 -9.09 -14.84
N CYS A 161 8.02 -8.57 -13.61
CA CYS A 161 7.31 -9.20 -12.49
C CYS A 161 6.27 -8.30 -11.82
N HIS A 162 6.06 -7.09 -12.33
CA HIS A 162 5.14 -6.07 -11.79
C HIS A 162 5.36 -5.67 -10.34
N GLU A 163 6.49 -6.05 -9.75
CA GLU A 163 6.85 -5.63 -8.40
C GLU A 163 7.05 -4.11 -8.37
N ARG A 164 6.42 -3.47 -7.38
CA ARG A 164 6.59 -2.05 -7.10
C ARG A 164 7.60 -1.88 -5.99
N PHE A 165 8.59 -1.03 -6.22
CA PHE A 165 9.66 -0.80 -5.25
C PHE A 165 10.20 0.62 -5.34
N ILE A 166 10.85 1.05 -4.26
CA ILE A 166 11.56 2.32 -4.19
C ILE A 166 13.07 1.98 -4.24
N PRO A 167 13.80 2.34 -5.31
CA PRO A 167 15.24 2.04 -5.40
C PRO A 167 16.00 2.79 -4.31
N ASP A 168 17.18 2.34 -3.91
CA ASP A 168 18.08 3.13 -3.05
C ASP A 168 18.56 4.42 -3.75
N MET A 169 19.14 5.35 -2.99
CA MET A 169 19.55 6.66 -3.54
C MET A 169 20.64 6.52 -4.61
N LYS A 170 21.57 5.57 -4.48
CA LYS A 170 22.67 5.38 -5.43
C LYS A 170 22.12 4.85 -6.76
N SER A 171 21.29 3.80 -6.72
CA SER A 171 20.64 3.26 -7.91
C SER A 171 19.70 4.27 -8.56
N TYR A 172 19.04 5.11 -7.75
CA TYR A 172 18.24 6.22 -8.24
C TYR A 172 19.14 7.19 -9.03
N ILE A 173 20.16 7.80 -8.43
CA ILE A 173 20.98 8.84 -9.07
C ILE A 173 21.73 8.31 -10.31
N MET A 174 22.32 7.10 -10.23
CA MET A 174 23.16 6.56 -11.32
C MET A 174 22.36 5.89 -12.45
N GLY A 175 21.08 5.60 -12.24
CA GLY A 175 20.24 4.93 -13.22
C GLY A 175 19.95 5.81 -14.43
N ALA A 176 20.26 5.30 -15.63
CA ALA A 176 19.85 5.95 -16.88
C ALA A 176 18.33 6.15 -16.91
N HIS A 177 17.86 7.35 -17.21
CA HIS A 177 16.45 7.70 -17.06
C HIS A 177 15.89 8.46 -18.27
N THR A 178 14.58 8.36 -18.43
CA THR A 178 13.75 9.23 -19.25
C THR A 178 12.77 9.96 -18.31
N LEU A 179 11.85 10.75 -18.86
CA LEU A 179 10.87 11.50 -18.07
C LEU A 179 10.01 10.62 -17.12
N THR A 180 9.72 9.38 -17.50
CA THR A 180 8.79 8.50 -16.74
C THR A 180 9.35 7.13 -16.40
N LYS A 181 10.55 6.79 -16.90
CA LYS A 181 11.18 5.49 -16.67
C LYS A 181 12.62 5.64 -16.22
N ARG A 182 13.08 4.71 -15.40
CA ARG A 182 14.48 4.63 -14.95
C ARG A 182 14.99 3.21 -15.04
N LYS A 183 16.22 3.04 -15.52
CA LYS A 183 16.88 1.74 -15.60
C LYS A 183 17.33 1.32 -14.20
N LEU A 184 16.67 0.32 -13.64
CA LEU A 184 16.84 -0.13 -12.26
C LEU A 184 16.91 -1.67 -12.22
N THR A 185 17.50 -2.18 -11.15
CA THR A 185 17.49 -3.62 -10.84
C THR A 185 16.32 -3.91 -9.91
N CYS A 186 15.42 -4.81 -10.32
CA CYS A 186 14.30 -5.22 -9.49
C CYS A 186 14.77 -6.04 -8.29
N PRO A 187 14.36 -5.72 -7.05
CA PRO A 187 14.76 -6.46 -5.86
C PRO A 187 14.14 -7.87 -5.78
N LYS A 188 13.02 -8.11 -6.48
CA LYS A 188 12.30 -9.39 -6.47
C LYS A 188 12.81 -10.38 -7.50
N CYS A 189 12.91 -9.97 -8.77
CA CYS A 189 13.31 -10.86 -9.87
C CYS A 189 14.74 -10.64 -10.36
N GLY A 190 15.47 -9.63 -9.86
CA GLY A 190 16.83 -9.32 -10.29
C GLY A 190 16.96 -8.71 -11.68
N ALA A 191 15.85 -8.54 -12.42
CA ALA A 191 15.90 -8.00 -13.78
C ALA A 191 16.37 -6.54 -13.79
N HIS A 192 17.32 -6.22 -14.67
CA HIS A 192 17.81 -4.87 -14.90
C HIS A 192 17.15 -4.28 -16.16
N ARG A 193 16.10 -3.47 -15.95
CA ARG A 193 15.21 -2.96 -17.02
C ARG A 193 14.77 -1.52 -16.73
N TYR A 194 14.15 -0.88 -17.72
CA TYR A 194 13.49 0.42 -17.53
C TYR A 194 12.18 0.24 -16.76
N CYS A 195 12.23 0.51 -15.45
CA CYS A 195 11.07 0.49 -14.57
C CYS A 195 10.28 1.80 -14.70
N LYS A 196 8.95 1.71 -14.72
CA LYS A 196 8.04 2.86 -14.89
C LYS A 196 7.69 3.47 -13.55
N LYS A 197 7.74 4.81 -13.44
CA LYS A 197 7.29 5.54 -12.27
C LYS A 197 5.76 5.43 -12.12
N VAL A 198 5.29 5.08 -10.93
CA VAL A 198 3.88 4.99 -10.55
C VAL A 198 3.64 5.81 -9.29
N LEU A 199 2.44 6.40 -9.16
CA LEU A 199 2.11 7.28 -8.03
C LEU A 199 1.62 6.54 -6.79
N THR A 200 1.37 5.23 -6.89
CA THR A 200 0.98 4.37 -5.77
C THR A 200 2.09 3.37 -5.52
N LYS A 201 2.32 3.07 -4.24
CA LYS A 201 3.33 2.09 -3.85
C LYS A 201 2.88 0.66 -4.12
#